data_AF-A0A529NEU0-F1
#
_entry.id   AF-A0A529NEU0-F1
#
_cell.length_a   1.000
_cell.length_b   1.000
_cell.length_c   1.000
_cell.angle_alpha   90.00
_cell.angle_beta   90.00
_cell.angle_gamma   90.00
#
_symmetry.space_group_name_H-M   'P 1'
#
loop_
_entity.id
_entity.type
_entity.pdbx_description
1 polymer ?
#
loop_
_entity_poly.entity_id
_entity_poly.type
_entity_poly.pdbx_seq_one_letter_code
_entity_poly.pdbx_strand_id
1 'polypeptide(L)'
;FTDTSRSFSLLVPFLEGRRLIIPDLRGHGASQAGTSRFGPADFADDLAALIARLQLVRPVLVGHSLGSMIAIETVSRHPALAGGLVLLAGTLQPEIPDAHPMVVGVQSLRDPISPTDPFYAY
;
A
#
# COMPACT_ATOMS: atom_id res chain seq x y z
N PHE A 1 8.29 -6.54 -5.53
CA PHE A 1 7.51 -5.98 -4.41
C PHE A 1 7.02 -7.12 -3.53
N THR A 2 7.02 -6.94 -2.21
CA THR A 2 6.95 -8.05 -1.25
C THR A 2 5.54 -8.37 -0.70
N ASP A 3 4.52 -7.56 -0.99
CA ASP A 3 3.17 -7.73 -0.44
C ASP A 3 2.11 -8.00 -1.54
N THR A 4 1.04 -8.74 -1.23
CA THR A 4 -0.04 -9.11 -2.17
C THR A 4 -1.38 -9.27 -1.43
N SER A 5 -2.46 -9.58 -2.17
CA SER A 5 -3.77 -9.94 -1.60
C SER A 5 -3.72 -10.99 -0.49
N ARG A 6 -2.70 -11.87 -0.50
CA ARG A 6 -2.54 -12.94 0.48
C ARG A 6 -2.34 -12.43 1.91
N SER A 7 -1.83 -11.23 2.11
CA SER A 7 -1.63 -10.65 3.45
C SER A 7 -2.93 -10.41 4.21
N PHE A 8 -4.06 -10.32 3.52
CA PHE A 8 -5.39 -10.22 4.13
C PHE A 8 -6.07 -11.58 4.35
N SER A 9 -5.48 -12.70 3.89
CA SER A 9 -6.13 -14.02 3.95
C SER A 9 -6.50 -14.46 5.37
N LEU A 10 -5.67 -14.12 6.36
CA LEU A 10 -5.93 -14.44 7.77
C LEU A 10 -7.07 -13.60 8.38
N LEU A 11 -7.43 -12.48 7.76
CA LEU A 11 -8.55 -11.65 8.20
C LEU A 11 -9.89 -12.10 7.62
N VAL A 12 -9.88 -12.85 6.50
CA VAL A 12 -11.09 -13.28 5.78
C VAL A 12 -12.11 -13.99 6.69
N PRO A 13 -11.74 -14.93 7.58
CA PRO A 13 -12.70 -15.59 8.47
C PRO A 13 -13.40 -14.66 9.46
N PHE A 14 -12.83 -13.49 9.74
CA PHE A 14 -13.40 -12.52 10.68
C PHE A 14 -14.30 -11.48 9.99
N LEU A 15 -14.42 -11.53 8.66
CA LEU A 15 -15.17 -10.57 7.84
C LEU A 15 -16.35 -11.24 7.11
N GLU A 16 -16.88 -12.32 7.69
CA GLU A 16 -18.04 -13.03 7.16
C GLU A 16 -19.26 -12.10 6.95
N GLY A 17 -20.07 -12.41 5.94
CA GLY A 17 -21.21 -11.58 5.56
C GLY A 17 -20.84 -10.30 4.79
N ARG A 18 -19.56 -10.09 4.45
CA ARG A 18 -19.10 -9.02 3.56
C ARG A 18 -18.64 -9.57 2.21
N ARG A 19 -18.86 -8.80 1.15
CA ARG A 19 -18.23 -9.06 -0.15
C ARG A 19 -16.81 -8.48 -0.13
N LEU A 20 -15.82 -9.36 -0.03
CA LEU A 20 -14.41 -8.97 0.01
C LEU A 20 -13.84 -8.91 -1.41
N ILE A 21 -13.25 -7.77 -1.77
CA ILE A 21 -12.48 -7.58 -3.00
C ILE A 21 -11.06 -7.23 -2.57
N ILE A 22 -10.12 -8.17 -2.77
CA ILE A 22 -8.73 -8.03 -2.32
C ILE A 22 -7.84 -8.14 -3.56
N PRO A 23 -7.65 -7.04 -4.32
CA PRO A 23 -6.88 -7.07 -5.55
C PRO A 23 -5.37 -7.16 -5.25
N ASP A 24 -4.64 -7.80 -6.15
CA ASP A 24 -3.20 -7.57 -6.25
C ASP A 24 -2.97 -6.24 -6.98
N LEU A 25 -2.17 -5.34 -6.41
CA LEU A 25 -1.80 -4.07 -7.04
C LEU A 25 -0.99 -4.31 -8.31
N ARG A 26 -0.97 -3.36 -9.26
CA ARG A 26 -0.08 -3.44 -10.44
C ARG A 26 1.35 -3.79 -10.04
N GLY A 27 1.96 -4.75 -10.73
CA GLY A 27 3.32 -5.22 -10.43
C GLY A 27 3.48 -6.01 -9.12
N HIS A 28 2.37 -6.41 -8.49
CA HIS A 28 2.34 -7.26 -7.30
C HIS A 28 1.55 -8.54 -7.59
N GLY A 29 1.92 -9.64 -6.92
CA GLY A 29 1.19 -10.91 -7.03
C GLY A 29 0.97 -11.36 -8.46
N ALA A 30 -0.29 -11.60 -8.84
CA ALA A 30 -0.69 -12.01 -10.17
C ALA A 30 -0.97 -10.84 -11.14
N SER A 31 -0.95 -9.59 -10.65
CA SER A 31 -1.22 -8.41 -11.47
C SER A 31 0.02 -7.99 -12.26
N GLN A 32 -0.17 -7.72 -13.56
CA GLN A 32 0.91 -7.25 -14.42
C GLN A 32 1.42 -5.87 -13.97
N ALA A 33 2.72 -5.63 -14.17
CA ALA A 33 3.36 -4.34 -13.89
C ALA A 33 2.92 -3.25 -14.89
N GLY A 34 2.77 -3.61 -16.17
CA GLY A 34 2.59 -2.63 -17.24
C GLY A 34 3.85 -1.80 -17.49
N THR A 35 3.71 -0.69 -18.22
CA THR A 35 4.79 0.26 -18.54
C THR A 35 4.62 1.63 -17.86
N SER A 36 3.52 1.80 -17.13
CA SER A 36 3.14 3.03 -16.43
C SER A 36 3.89 3.21 -15.10
N ARG A 37 3.73 4.38 -14.49
CA ARG A 37 4.40 4.74 -13.23
C ARG A 37 3.85 3.95 -12.03
N PHE A 38 4.65 3.94 -10.96
CA PHE A 38 4.42 3.23 -9.69
C PHE A 38 4.41 4.21 -8.50
N GLY A 39 3.52 5.20 -8.52
CA GLY A 39 3.27 6.09 -7.39
C GLY A 39 1.93 5.82 -6.70
N PRO A 40 1.74 6.27 -5.44
CA PRO A 40 0.44 6.20 -4.75
C PRO A 40 -0.74 6.74 -5.58
N ALA A 41 -0.52 7.81 -6.34
CA ALA A 41 -1.52 8.37 -7.25
C ALA A 41 -1.91 7.41 -8.39
N ASP A 42 -0.94 6.71 -8.99
CA ASP A 42 -1.21 5.74 -10.05
C ASP A 42 -2.02 4.54 -9.54
N PHE A 43 -1.67 4.05 -8.35
CA PHE A 43 -2.41 2.97 -7.69
C PHE A 43 -3.82 3.42 -7.26
N ALA A 44 -3.98 4.68 -6.86
CA ALA A 44 -5.27 5.24 -6.51
C ALA A 44 -6.21 5.30 -7.72
N ASP A 45 -5.69 5.69 -8.89
CA ASP A 45 -6.43 5.71 -10.15
C ASP A 45 -6.83 4.27 -10.59
N ASP A 46 -5.95 3.28 -10.39
CA ASP A 46 -6.30 1.86 -10.59
C ASP A 46 -7.43 1.39 -9.69
N LEU A 47 -7.36 1.74 -8.41
CA LEU A 47 -8.38 1.35 -7.44
C LEU A 47 -9.73 1.99 -7.80
N ALA A 48 -9.73 3.25 -8.25
CA ALA A 48 -10.92 3.93 -8.73
C ALA A 48 -11.50 3.24 -9.99
N ALA A 49 -10.65 2.88 -10.95
CA ALA A 49 -11.06 2.15 -12.14
C ALA A 49 -11.64 0.76 -11.79
N LEU A 50 -11.04 0.05 -10.84
CA LEU A 50 -11.53 -1.25 -10.36
C LEU A 50 -12.90 -1.12 -9.69
N ILE A 51 -13.07 -0.12 -8.81
CA ILE A 51 -14.35 0.17 -8.14
C ILE A 51 -15.45 0.45 -9.16
N ALA A 52 -15.17 1.27 -10.17
CA ALA A 52 -16.10 1.55 -11.25
C ALA A 52 -16.42 0.31 -12.08
N ARG A 53 -15.40 -0.48 -12.45
CA ARG A 53 -15.55 -1.69 -13.28
C ARG A 53 -16.38 -2.77 -12.61
N LEU A 54 -16.25 -2.91 -11.30
CA LEU A 54 -17.01 -3.84 -10.47
C LEU A 54 -18.34 -3.26 -9.98
N GLN A 55 -18.64 -2.01 -10.35
CA GLN A 55 -19.85 -1.27 -9.99
C GLN A 55 -20.10 -1.23 -8.47
N LEU A 56 -19.04 -1.04 -7.70
CA LEU A 56 -19.13 -0.98 -6.24
C LEU A 56 -19.66 0.40 -5.83
N VAL A 57 -20.68 0.40 -4.96
CA VAL A 57 -21.28 1.63 -4.44
C VAL A 57 -20.66 1.92 -3.08
N ARG A 58 -19.81 2.96 -3.01
CA ARG A 58 -19.18 3.47 -1.78
C ARG A 58 -18.59 2.36 -0.89
N PRO A 59 -17.68 1.51 -1.39
CA PRO A 59 -17.04 0.48 -0.57
C PRO A 59 -16.21 1.10 0.57
N VAL A 60 -16.01 0.33 1.65
CA VAL A 60 -14.99 0.65 2.65
C VAL A 60 -13.63 0.23 2.10
N LEU A 61 -12.67 1.15 2.07
CA LEU A 61 -11.31 0.86 1.64
C LEU A 61 -10.47 0.49 2.86
N VAL A 62 -9.79 -0.65 2.78
CA VAL A 62 -8.89 -1.14 3.84
C VAL A 62 -7.49 -1.23 3.25
N GLY A 63 -6.51 -0.62 3.91
CA GLY A 63 -5.15 -0.58 3.40
C GLY A 63 -4.10 -0.75 4.49
N HIS A 64 -3.05 -1.52 4.22
CA HIS A 64 -1.89 -1.68 5.10
C HIS A 64 -0.64 -1.07 4.46
N SER A 65 0.16 -0.32 5.22
CA SER A 65 1.41 0.30 4.74
C SER A 65 1.17 1.14 3.46
N LEU A 66 1.75 0.76 2.33
CA LEU A 66 1.48 1.37 1.02
C LEU A 66 -0.03 1.40 0.70
N GLY A 67 -0.78 0.35 1.03
CA GLY A 67 -2.22 0.30 0.81
C GLY A 67 -2.99 1.39 1.57
N SER A 68 -2.51 1.82 2.75
CA SER A 68 -3.10 2.96 3.47
C SER A 68 -2.87 4.27 2.72
N MET A 69 -1.66 4.50 2.21
CA MET A 69 -1.35 5.69 1.40
C MET A 69 -2.23 5.73 0.14
N ILE A 70 -2.40 4.59 -0.52
CA ILE A 70 -3.28 4.46 -1.69
C ILE A 70 -4.72 4.80 -1.33
N ALA A 71 -5.26 4.25 -0.23
CA ALA A 71 -6.63 4.51 0.19
C ALA A 71 -6.89 6.00 0.49
N ILE A 72 -5.93 6.68 1.13
CA ILE A 72 -5.96 8.12 1.38
C ILE A 72 -5.94 8.90 0.06
N GLU A 73 -5.01 8.57 -0.83
CA GLU A 73 -4.87 9.21 -2.14
C GLU A 73 -6.14 9.01 -2.99
N THR A 74 -6.76 7.82 -2.95
CA THR A 74 -8.03 7.54 -3.64
C THR A 74 -9.14 8.46 -3.16
N VAL A 75 -9.33 8.69 -1.85
CA VAL A 75 -10.39 9.59 -1.37
C VAL A 75 -10.03 11.06 -1.54
N SER A 76 -8.74 11.41 -1.55
CA SER A 76 -8.27 12.76 -1.86
C SER A 76 -8.65 13.15 -3.30
N ARG A 77 -8.42 12.23 -4.25
CA ARG A 77 -8.72 12.42 -5.69
C ARG A 77 -10.19 12.17 -6.05
N HIS A 78 -10.85 11.25 -5.35
CA HIS A 78 -12.23 10.82 -5.61
C HIS A 78 -13.08 10.82 -4.31
N PRO A 79 -13.44 11.99 -3.77
CA PRO A 79 -14.02 12.12 -2.41
C PRO A 79 -15.32 11.35 -2.17
N ALA A 80 -16.12 11.13 -3.22
CA ALA A 80 -17.40 10.41 -3.13
C ALA A 80 -17.28 8.90 -3.32
N LEU A 81 -16.08 8.39 -3.64
CA LEU A 81 -15.89 7.01 -4.08
C LEU A 81 -15.99 6.00 -2.94
N ALA A 82 -15.58 6.37 -1.72
CA ALA A 82 -15.54 5.47 -0.57
C ALA A 82 -16.69 5.71 0.41
N GLY A 83 -17.12 4.64 1.08
CA GLY A 83 -18.05 4.67 2.22
C GLY A 83 -17.34 4.84 3.57
N GLY A 84 -16.04 4.55 3.61
CA GLY A 84 -15.20 4.67 4.80
C GLY A 84 -13.77 4.20 4.53
N LEU A 85 -12.86 4.45 5.48
CA LEU A 85 -11.46 4.06 5.43
C LEU A 85 -11.05 3.29 6.68
N VAL A 86 -10.23 2.25 6.51
CA VAL A 86 -9.50 1.57 7.58
C VAL A 86 -8.01 1.55 7.21
N LEU A 87 -7.19 2.23 8.00
CA LEU A 87 -5.77 2.47 7.71
C LEU A 87 -4.91 1.76 8.75
N LEU A 88 -4.04 0.86 8.29
CA LEU A 88 -3.17 0.03 9.11
C LEU A 88 -1.70 0.37 8.82
N ALA A 89 -0.97 0.87 9.81
CA ALA A 89 0.46 1.18 9.68
C ALA A 89 0.82 2.04 8.44
N GLY A 90 -0.05 2.99 8.08
CA GLY A 90 0.17 3.94 7.00
C GLY A 90 0.83 5.25 7.47
N THR A 91 1.16 6.11 6.51
CA THR A 91 1.62 7.49 6.77
C THR A 91 1.02 8.45 5.75
N LEU A 92 0.90 9.72 6.13
CA LEU A 92 0.56 10.85 5.24
C LEU A 92 1.79 11.49 4.61
N GLN A 93 2.98 11.21 5.15
CA GLN A 93 4.27 11.67 4.64
C GLN A 93 5.07 10.44 4.19
N PRO A 94 4.95 10.04 2.91
CA PRO A 94 5.70 8.92 2.37
C PRO A 94 7.18 9.26 2.13
N GLU A 95 7.50 10.54 1.99
CA GLU A 95 8.87 11.01 1.82
C GLU A 95 9.60 10.99 3.17
N ILE A 96 10.63 10.15 3.22
CA ILE A 96 11.60 10.18 4.30
C ILE A 96 12.75 11.05 3.79
N PRO A 97 13.05 12.20 4.43
CA PRO A 97 14.13 13.07 3.99
C PRO A 97 15.44 12.30 3.85
N ASP A 98 16.28 12.64 2.87
CA ASP A 98 17.60 11.99 2.70
C ASP A 98 18.46 12.08 3.96
N ALA A 99 18.29 13.15 4.74
CA ALA A 99 18.98 13.37 6.01
C ALA A 99 18.43 12.54 7.18
N HIS A 100 17.34 11.78 7.00
CA HIS A 100 16.77 10.96 8.06
C HIS A 100 17.77 9.87 8.49
N PRO A 101 18.00 9.65 9.80
CA PRO A 101 19.03 8.72 10.29
C PRO A 101 18.92 7.31 9.71
N MET A 102 17.70 6.80 9.50
CA MET A 102 17.47 5.52 8.84
C MET A 102 17.96 5.50 7.38
N VAL A 103 17.70 6.56 6.60
CA VAL A 103 18.11 6.64 5.18
C VAL A 103 19.63 6.71 5.08
N VAL A 104 20.23 7.61 5.86
CA VAL A 104 21.70 7.74 5.97
C VAL A 104 22.32 6.41 6.40
N GLY A 105 21.74 5.77 7.42
CA GLY A 105 22.17 4.46 7.91
C GLY A 105 22.15 3.39 6.83
N VAL A 106 21.02 3.20 6.14
CA VAL A 106 20.89 2.23 5.04
C VAL A 106 21.90 2.52 3.91
N GLN A 107 22.06 3.79 3.50
CA GLN A 107 22.99 4.19 2.44
C GLN A 107 24.47 4.01 2.83
N SER A 108 24.77 4.04 4.13
CA SER A 108 26.11 3.83 4.67
C SER A 108 26.53 2.36 4.69
N LEU A 109 25.58 1.43 4.63
CA LEU A 109 25.86 -0.01 4.60
C LEU A 109 26.73 -0.37 3.38
N ARG A 110 27.64 -1.32 3.60
CA ARG A 110 28.53 -1.88 2.57
C ARG A 110 28.43 -3.39 2.63
N ASP A 111 28.40 -4.03 1.47
CA ASP A 111 28.39 -5.50 1.38
C ASP A 111 29.81 -6.04 1.65
N PRO A 112 30.00 -7.08 2.49
CA PRO A 112 29.00 -7.75 3.31
C PRO A 112 28.54 -6.90 4.50
N ILE A 113 27.22 -6.84 4.71
CA ILE A 113 26.64 -6.10 5.83
C ILE A 113 27.01 -6.81 7.13
N SER A 114 27.74 -6.10 8.01
CA SER A 114 28.11 -6.65 9.31
C SER A 114 26.87 -6.78 10.21
N PRO A 115 26.63 -7.92 10.85
CA PRO A 115 25.56 -8.04 11.86
C PRO A 115 25.80 -7.17 13.10
N THR A 116 27.02 -6.63 13.26
CA THR A 116 27.37 -5.68 14.34
C THR A 116 27.42 -4.22 13.87
N ASP A 117 26.92 -3.92 12.67
CA ASP A 117 26.91 -2.55 12.15
C ASP A 117 26.08 -1.61 13.08
N PRO A 118 26.55 -0.38 13.35
CA PRO A 118 25.80 0.60 14.14
C PRO A 118 24.38 0.87 13.65
N PHE A 119 24.07 0.60 12.38
CA PHE A 119 22.72 0.66 11.83
C PHE A 119 21.70 -0.15 12.66
N TYR A 120 22.10 -1.31 13.20
CA TYR A 120 21.22 -2.20 13.97
C TYR A 120 21.10 -1.83 15.45
N ALA A 121 21.75 -0.75 15.90
CA ALA A 121 21.73 -0.33 17.30
C ALA A 121 20.56 0.61 17.66
N TYR A 122 19.69 0.93 16.69
CA TYR A 122 18.51 1.80 16.83
C TYR A 122 17.23 1.03 17.13
#